data_AF-A0A7W9PXX5-F1
#
_entry.id   AF-A0A7W9PXX5-F1
#
_cell.length_a   1.000
_cell.length_b   1.000
_cell.length_c   1.000
_cell.angle_alpha   90.00
_cell.angle_beta   90.00
_cell.angle_gamma   90.00
#
_symmetry.space_group_name_H-M   'P 1'
#
loop_
_entity.id
_entity.type
_entity.pdbx_description
1 polymer ?
#
loop_
_entity_poly.entity_id
_entity_poly.type
_entity_poly.pdbx_seq_one_letter_code
_entity_poly.pdbx_strand_id
1 'polypeptide(L)'
;MDREQDTGPARHRDRGEWLPRFAGRVLVVCPRCGGRADVIPRPGLPPLAHSGELLVRPRRLACGGCGVNAGWQAARRDGALVAAQLGGTEDPFFRRPLWLQTRCAGHVLWACNEEHVEALAAYTGATLREGGTGRTRAMFPRLPRWMKESGHRAAVLAGLERLRVLSALSAPADRSDAAHERSDLPRPYRAVYQRNGPYEGDV
;
A
#
# COMPACT_ATOMS: atom_id res chain seq x y z
N MET A 1 36.54 4.81 23.27
CA MET A 1 35.22 5.49 23.40
C MET A 1 34.23 4.58 22.70
N ASP A 2 33.86 3.50 23.39
CA ASP A 2 32.99 2.48 22.84
C ASP A 2 31.55 2.95 22.95
N ARG A 3 30.90 3.16 21.80
CA ARG A 3 29.45 3.29 21.73
C ARG A 3 28.88 1.89 21.85
N GLU A 4 28.54 1.53 23.08
CA GLU A 4 27.75 0.35 23.42
C GLU A 4 26.47 0.37 22.56
N GLN A 5 26.41 -0.56 21.60
CA GLN A 5 25.22 -0.75 20.79
C GLN A 5 24.16 -1.38 21.69
N ASP A 6 23.04 -0.69 21.85
CA ASP A 6 21.88 -1.12 22.62
C ASP A 6 21.37 -2.48 22.12
N THR A 7 21.84 -3.57 22.73
CA THR A 7 21.45 -4.97 22.49
C THR A 7 20.13 -5.33 23.19
N GLY A 8 19.14 -4.44 23.12
CA GLY A 8 17.77 -4.75 23.50
C GLY A 8 17.04 -5.59 22.43
N PRO A 9 16.02 -6.38 22.79
CA PRO A 9 15.16 -7.04 21.80
C PRO A 9 14.55 -5.98 20.87
N ALA A 10 14.61 -6.17 19.55
CA ALA A 10 14.07 -5.22 18.58
C ALA A 10 12.60 -4.88 18.90
N ARG A 11 12.31 -3.62 19.23
CA ARG A 11 10.98 -3.16 19.65
C ARG A 11 10.30 -2.37 18.53
N HIS A 12 9.05 -2.71 18.26
CA HIS A 12 8.19 -1.93 17.37
C HIS A 12 7.11 -1.22 18.20
N ARG A 13 6.90 0.08 17.94
CA ARG A 13 5.83 0.88 18.53
C ARG A 13 4.78 1.22 17.49
N ASP A 14 3.57 0.68 17.65
CA ASP A 14 2.44 1.00 16.77
C ASP A 14 1.92 2.40 17.07
N ARG A 15 2.13 3.34 16.14
CA ARG A 15 1.63 4.72 16.21
C ARG A 15 0.16 4.85 15.78
N GLY A 16 -0.49 3.74 15.45
CA GLY A 16 -1.87 3.69 14.97
C GLY A 16 -2.00 4.16 13.52
N GLU A 17 -0.97 3.94 12.71
CA GLU A 17 -0.97 4.33 11.28
C GLU A 17 -2.03 3.54 10.52
N TRP A 18 -2.84 4.24 9.72
CA TRP A 18 -3.84 3.59 8.87
C TRP A 18 -3.21 3.23 7.53
N LEU A 19 -3.65 2.10 6.96
CA LEU A 19 -3.19 1.62 5.66
C LEU A 19 -3.23 2.69 4.52
N PRO A 20 -4.23 3.60 4.43
CA PRO A 20 -4.25 4.65 3.42
C PRO A 20 -3.05 5.60 3.45
N ARG A 21 -2.28 5.69 4.55
CA ARG A 21 -1.04 6.48 4.62
C ARG A 21 -0.06 6.09 3.52
N PHE A 22 -0.01 4.80 3.18
CA PHE A 22 0.86 4.27 2.13
C PHE A 22 0.29 4.43 0.72
N ALA A 23 -0.89 5.02 0.56
CA ALA A 23 -1.50 5.23 -0.75
C ALA A 23 -1.05 6.54 -1.43
N GLY A 24 -0.07 7.26 -0.89
CA GLY A 24 0.53 8.44 -1.53
C GLY A 24 1.24 8.12 -2.85
N ARG A 25 1.71 6.88 -2.98
CA ARG A 25 2.26 6.30 -4.20
C ARG A 25 1.93 4.82 -4.18
N VAL A 26 1.34 4.29 -5.25
CA VAL A 26 1.02 2.87 -5.36
C VAL A 26 1.67 2.32 -6.63
N LEU A 27 2.55 1.33 -6.47
CA LEU A 27 3.24 0.67 -7.58
C LEU A 27 2.34 -0.41 -8.15
N VAL A 28 2.08 -0.37 -9.45
CA VAL A 28 1.16 -1.27 -10.15
C VAL A 28 1.77 -1.85 -11.41
N VAL A 29 1.17 -2.92 -11.91
CA VAL A 29 1.48 -3.46 -13.23
C VAL A 29 0.83 -2.59 -14.31
N CYS A 30 1.66 -2.05 -15.20
CA CYS A 30 1.27 -1.25 -16.34
C CYS A 30 0.25 -1.99 -17.23
N PRO A 31 -0.87 -1.35 -17.64
CA PRO A 31 -1.83 -1.91 -18.59
C PRO A 31 -1.27 -2.26 -19.96
N ARG A 32 -0.23 -1.54 -20.38
CA ARG A 32 0.23 -1.56 -21.77
C ARG A 32 1.43 -2.47 -21.96
N CYS A 33 2.49 -2.27 -21.19
CA CYS A 33 3.73 -3.02 -21.35
C CYS A 33 3.94 -4.13 -20.31
N GLY A 34 3.13 -4.18 -19.24
CA GLY A 34 3.32 -5.15 -18.15
C GLY A 34 4.47 -4.85 -17.19
N GLY A 35 5.26 -3.79 -17.42
CA GLY A 35 6.27 -3.28 -16.49
C GLY A 35 5.66 -2.49 -15.33
N ARG A 36 6.51 -1.86 -14.51
CA ARG A 36 6.04 -1.04 -13.38
C ARG A 36 5.44 0.29 -13.85
N ALA A 37 4.33 0.65 -13.24
CA ALA A 37 3.72 1.98 -13.32
C ALA A 37 3.41 2.50 -11.92
N ASP A 38 3.25 3.82 -11.82
CA ASP A 38 2.96 4.52 -10.58
C ASP A 38 1.54 5.09 -10.61
N VAL A 39 0.80 4.90 -9.52
CA VAL A 39 -0.46 5.58 -9.25
C VAL A 39 -0.24 6.58 -8.11
N ILE A 40 -0.30 7.87 -8.43
CA ILE A 40 -0.04 8.98 -7.51
C ILE A 40 -1.22 9.96 -7.48
N PRO A 41 -1.41 10.75 -6.41
CA PRO A 41 -2.33 11.88 -6.44
C PRO A 41 -1.97 12.83 -7.57
N ARG A 42 -2.99 13.44 -8.19
CA ARG A 42 -2.77 14.50 -9.17
C ARG A 42 -1.92 15.61 -8.53
N PRO A 43 -0.88 16.13 -9.20
CA PRO A 43 -0.14 17.31 -8.74
C PRO A 43 -1.06 18.54 -8.57
N GLY A 44 -0.63 19.52 -7.78
CA GLY A 44 -1.36 20.77 -7.58
C GLY A 44 -2.60 20.68 -6.68
N LEU A 45 -2.79 19.57 -5.97
CA LEU A 45 -3.84 19.46 -4.96
C LEU A 45 -3.37 20.07 -3.63
N PRO A 46 -4.28 20.60 -2.78
CA PRO A 46 -3.95 21.12 -1.45
C PRO A 46 -3.19 20.12 -0.56
N PRO A 47 -2.67 20.50 0.62
CA PRO A 47 -2.20 19.54 1.61
C PRO A 47 -3.29 18.56 2.04
N LEU A 48 -2.90 17.36 2.50
CA LEU A 48 -3.83 16.39 3.10
C LEU A 48 -4.20 16.85 4.51
N ALA A 49 -5.48 16.87 4.87
CA ALA A 49 -5.87 17.03 6.29
C ALA A 49 -5.60 15.74 7.08
N HIS A 50 -5.79 14.58 6.45
CA HIS A 50 -5.44 13.28 7.02
C HIS A 50 -5.22 12.20 5.94
N SER A 51 -4.58 11.08 6.30
CA SER A 51 -4.26 10.00 5.35
C SER A 51 -5.48 9.39 4.64
N GLY A 52 -6.66 9.40 5.26
CA GLY A 52 -7.90 8.91 4.64
C GLY A 52 -8.30 9.65 3.35
N GLU A 53 -7.91 10.90 3.15
CA GLU A 53 -8.21 11.65 1.92
C GLU A 53 -7.57 11.04 0.68
N LEU A 54 -6.47 10.29 0.85
CA LEU A 54 -5.83 9.59 -0.25
C LEU A 54 -6.80 8.64 -0.96
N LEU A 55 -7.84 8.14 -0.28
CA LEU A 55 -8.81 7.23 -0.90
C LEU A 55 -9.82 7.91 -1.83
N VAL A 56 -9.95 9.24 -1.78
CA VAL A 56 -10.91 9.99 -2.62
C VAL A 56 -10.24 10.98 -3.57
N ARG A 57 -8.94 11.23 -3.40
CA ARG A 57 -8.20 12.19 -4.21
C ARG A 57 -8.08 11.75 -5.67
N PRO A 58 -8.23 12.67 -6.64
CA PRO A 58 -7.93 12.41 -8.04
C PRO A 58 -6.53 11.82 -8.20
N ARG A 59 -6.42 10.75 -8.99
CA ARG A 59 -5.17 10.02 -9.23
C ARG A 59 -4.73 10.12 -10.68
N ARG A 60 -3.42 9.94 -10.88
CA ARG A 60 -2.81 9.72 -12.17
C ARG A 60 -2.07 8.38 -12.13
N LEU A 61 -2.35 7.52 -13.09
CA LEU A 61 -1.50 6.38 -13.44
C LEU A 61 -0.50 6.85 -14.49
N ALA A 62 0.80 6.58 -14.30
CA ALA A 62 1.85 6.88 -15.26
C ALA A 62 2.87 5.74 -15.33
N CYS A 63 3.28 5.34 -16.53
CA CYS A 63 4.35 4.37 -16.72
C CYS A 63 5.58 5.03 -17.34
N GLY A 64 6.72 4.98 -16.63
CA GLY A 64 7.99 5.48 -17.14
C GLY A 64 8.57 4.69 -18.33
N GLY A 65 8.15 3.43 -18.52
CA GLY A 65 8.68 2.58 -19.59
C GLY A 65 8.00 2.77 -20.95
N CYS A 66 6.66 2.91 -20.99
CA CYS A 66 5.91 3.00 -22.26
C CYS A 66 5.08 4.28 -22.42
N GLY A 67 5.15 5.19 -21.44
CA GLY A 67 4.47 6.49 -21.48
C GLY A 67 2.95 6.46 -21.28
N VAL A 68 2.33 5.29 -21.01
CA VAL A 68 0.87 5.26 -20.75
C VAL A 68 0.53 6.13 -19.55
N ASN A 69 -0.58 6.85 -19.68
CA ASN A 69 -1.05 7.80 -18.69
C ASN A 69 -2.59 7.77 -18.62
N ALA A 70 -3.15 7.73 -17.41
CA ALA A 70 -4.59 7.74 -17.20
C ALA A 70 -4.96 8.52 -15.93
N GLY A 71 -6.13 9.14 -15.93
CA GLY A 71 -6.71 9.83 -14.78
C GLY A 71 -7.77 8.98 -14.07
N TRP A 72 -7.91 9.17 -12.76
CA TRP A 72 -9.00 8.63 -11.97
C TRP A 72 -9.57 9.70 -11.05
N GLN A 73 -10.89 9.66 -10.84
CA GLN A 73 -11.59 10.52 -9.89
C GLN A 73 -12.59 9.68 -9.10
N ALA A 74 -12.74 10.00 -7.82
CA ALA A 74 -13.72 9.32 -6.98
C ALA A 74 -15.14 9.58 -7.48
N ALA A 75 -15.95 8.53 -7.52
CA ALA A 75 -17.37 8.67 -7.83
C ALA A 75 -18.07 9.51 -6.76
N ARG A 76 -19.10 10.26 -7.16
CA ARG A 76 -20.00 10.95 -6.24
C ARG A 76 -21.29 10.16 -6.07
N ARG A 77 -21.80 10.10 -4.84
CA ARG A 77 -23.09 9.50 -4.50
C ARG A 77 -23.72 10.31 -3.37
N ASP A 78 -24.96 10.77 -3.59
CA ASP A 78 -25.72 11.56 -2.60
C ASP A 78 -24.92 12.77 -2.07
N GLY A 79 -24.21 13.47 -2.98
CA GLY A 79 -23.34 14.61 -2.65
C GLY A 79 -21.97 14.26 -2.06
N ALA A 80 -21.75 13.02 -1.61
CA ALA A 80 -20.50 12.56 -0.99
C ALA A 80 -19.55 11.87 -1.98
N LEU A 81 -18.26 11.84 -1.67
CA LEU A 81 -17.26 11.09 -2.44
C LEU A 81 -17.21 9.64 -1.94
N VAL A 82 -17.22 8.70 -2.88
CA VAL A 82 -17.05 7.28 -2.58
C VAL A 82 -15.56 6.98 -2.49
N ALA A 83 -15.09 6.59 -1.30
CA ALA A 83 -13.69 6.24 -1.10
C ALA A 83 -13.34 4.91 -1.77
N ALA A 84 -12.16 4.90 -2.39
CA ALA A 84 -11.54 3.71 -2.92
C ALA A 84 -11.22 2.71 -1.80
N GLN A 85 -11.40 1.42 -2.07
CA GLN A 85 -11.22 0.35 -1.09
C GLN A 85 -9.82 -0.24 -1.20
N LEU A 86 -8.91 0.24 -0.35
CA LEU A 86 -7.55 -0.28 -0.24
C LEU A 86 -7.51 -1.52 0.66
N GLY A 87 -6.79 -2.57 0.23
CA GLY A 87 -6.54 -3.74 1.07
C GLY A 87 -6.59 -5.06 0.31
N GLY A 88 -5.67 -5.29 -0.62
CA GLY A 88 -5.63 -6.50 -1.43
C GLY A 88 -4.49 -6.46 -2.43
N THR A 89 -4.53 -7.38 -3.39
CA THR A 89 -3.51 -7.54 -4.45
C THR A 89 -3.70 -6.58 -5.62
N GLU A 90 -4.73 -5.73 -5.60
CA GLU A 90 -5.00 -4.73 -6.61
C GLU A 90 -5.00 -3.31 -6.03
N ASP A 91 -4.60 -2.35 -6.86
CA ASP A 91 -4.77 -0.93 -6.54
C ASP A 91 -6.26 -0.56 -6.54
N PRO A 92 -6.68 0.32 -5.62
CA PRO A 92 -8.10 0.58 -5.42
C PRO A 92 -8.70 1.57 -6.43
N PHE A 93 -7.89 2.17 -7.30
CA PHE A 93 -8.29 3.25 -8.21
C PHE A 93 -8.48 2.74 -9.64
N PHE A 94 -7.46 2.07 -10.19
CA PHE A 94 -7.42 1.57 -11.57
C PHE A 94 -7.58 0.04 -11.65
N ARG A 95 -7.74 -0.65 -10.52
CA ARG A 95 -7.94 -2.11 -10.45
C ARG A 95 -6.82 -2.89 -11.12
N ARG A 96 -5.59 -2.39 -10.98
CA ARG A 96 -4.38 -2.99 -11.50
C ARG A 96 -3.75 -3.88 -10.43
N PRO A 97 -3.17 -5.03 -10.80
CA PRO A 97 -2.35 -5.79 -9.85
C PRO A 97 -1.23 -4.89 -9.30
N LEU A 98 -1.02 -4.94 -7.98
CA LEU A 98 0.13 -4.28 -7.36
C LEU A 98 1.43 -4.87 -7.92
N TRP A 99 2.43 -4.02 -8.10
CA TRP A 99 3.77 -4.44 -8.52
C TRP A 99 4.49 -5.22 -7.41
N LEU A 100 4.36 -4.74 -6.16
CA LEU A 100 5.00 -5.34 -5.00
C LEU A 100 4.15 -6.46 -4.42
N GLN A 101 4.27 -7.64 -5.03
CA GLN A 101 3.60 -8.85 -4.56
C GLN A 101 4.50 -10.07 -4.70
N THR A 102 4.31 -11.05 -3.84
CA THR A 102 5.01 -12.33 -3.93
C THR A 102 4.25 -13.44 -3.20
N ARG A 103 4.42 -14.67 -3.66
CA ARG A 103 4.07 -15.87 -2.88
C ARG A 103 4.92 -15.94 -1.61
N CYS A 104 4.28 -16.25 -0.48
CA CYS A 104 4.90 -16.33 0.84
C CYS A 104 4.04 -17.21 1.76
N ALA A 105 4.62 -18.28 2.31
CA ALA A 105 3.94 -19.16 3.27
C ALA A 105 2.54 -19.65 2.81
N GLY A 106 2.39 -20.01 1.53
CA GLY A 106 1.09 -20.44 0.96
C GLY A 106 0.11 -19.30 0.66
N HIS A 107 0.48 -18.04 0.91
CA HIS A 107 -0.32 -16.84 0.68
C HIS A 107 0.36 -15.88 -0.30
N VAL A 108 -0.32 -14.77 -0.64
CA VAL A 108 0.29 -13.64 -1.33
C VAL A 108 0.59 -12.53 -0.32
N LEU A 109 1.88 -12.20 -0.20
CA LEU A 109 2.36 -11.03 0.50
C LEU A 109 2.40 -9.86 -0.49
N TRP A 110 1.89 -8.70 -0.10
CA TRP A 110 1.83 -7.52 -0.97
C TRP A 110 2.10 -6.25 -0.20
N ALA A 111 2.51 -5.20 -0.92
CA ALA A 111 2.69 -3.85 -0.41
C ALA A 111 2.29 -2.81 -1.46
N CYS A 112 2.00 -1.58 -1.03
CA CYS A 112 1.62 -0.50 -1.94
C CYS A 112 2.87 0.11 -2.60
N ASN A 113 3.92 0.25 -1.81
CA ASN A 113 5.18 0.91 -2.14
C ASN A 113 6.25 0.48 -1.11
N GLU A 114 7.44 1.05 -1.26
CA GLU A 114 8.61 0.81 -0.43
C GLU A 114 8.37 1.17 1.04
N GLU A 115 7.73 2.31 1.33
CA GLU A 115 7.41 2.72 2.71
C GLU A 115 6.53 1.69 3.42
N HIS A 116 5.57 1.09 2.69
CA HIS A 116 4.73 0.03 3.24
C HIS A 116 5.56 -1.24 3.51
N VAL A 117 6.51 -1.60 2.65
CA VAL A 117 7.43 -2.73 2.89
C VAL A 117 8.24 -2.51 4.16
N GLU A 118 8.83 -1.32 4.35
CA GLU A 118 9.61 -1.00 5.55
C GLU A 118 8.75 -1.06 6.82
N ALA A 119 7.52 -0.54 6.77
CA ALA A 119 6.61 -0.58 7.91
C ALA A 119 6.25 -2.03 8.30
N LEU A 120 5.97 -2.90 7.32
CA LEU A 120 5.72 -4.31 7.55
C LEU A 120 6.97 -5.05 8.07
N ALA A 121 8.16 -4.71 7.56
CA ALA A 121 9.42 -5.33 7.97
C ALA A 121 9.76 -4.95 9.41
N ALA A 122 9.62 -3.69 9.78
CA ALA A 122 9.83 -3.21 11.14
C ALA A 122 8.91 -3.89 12.16
N TYR A 123 7.61 -4.06 11.81
CA TYR A 123 6.65 -4.77 12.66
C TYR A 123 6.94 -6.27 12.77
N THR A 124 7.23 -6.91 11.64
CA THR A 124 7.46 -8.35 11.58
C THR A 124 8.78 -8.73 12.25
N GLY A 125 9.81 -7.91 12.08
CA GLY A 125 11.16 -8.08 12.63
C GLY A 125 11.30 -7.70 14.10
N ALA A 126 10.29 -7.07 14.71
CA ALA A 126 10.30 -6.77 16.14
C ALA A 126 9.94 -8.01 16.99
N THR A 127 10.74 -8.27 18.01
CA THR A 127 10.51 -9.33 19.02
C THR A 127 9.51 -8.88 20.08
N LEU A 128 9.41 -7.58 20.32
CA LEU A 128 8.38 -6.98 21.18
C LEU A 128 7.60 -5.91 20.41
N ARG A 129 6.26 -6.00 20.47
CA ARG A 129 5.34 -5.08 19.80
C ARG A 129 4.56 -4.34 20.87
N GLU A 130 4.91 -3.07 21.08
CA GLU A 130 4.29 -2.18 22.03
C GLU A 130 3.27 -1.29 21.31
N GLY A 131 2.10 -1.07 21.90
CA GLY A 131 1.07 -0.26 21.28
C GLY A 131 -0.01 -1.08 20.56
N GLY A 132 -1.23 -0.58 20.71
CA GLY A 132 -2.48 -1.24 20.34
C GLY A 132 -3.62 -0.50 21.04
N THR A 133 -3.58 0.83 21.03
CA THR A 133 -4.55 1.69 21.74
C THR A 133 -5.88 1.72 21.00
N GLY A 134 -6.59 0.59 20.89
CA GLY A 134 -8.02 0.51 20.53
C GLY A 134 -8.46 1.24 19.25
N ARG A 135 -7.54 1.76 18.44
CA ARG A 135 -7.85 2.52 17.23
C ARG A 135 -8.24 1.49 16.19
N THR A 136 -9.54 1.28 16.09
CA THR A 136 -10.18 0.35 15.16
C THR A 136 -9.59 0.44 13.77
N ARG A 137 -9.07 1.62 13.36
CA ARG A 137 -8.53 1.94 12.04
C ARG A 137 -7.03 1.69 11.78
N ALA A 138 -6.23 1.29 12.78
CA ALA A 138 -4.81 0.98 12.60
C ALA A 138 -4.56 -0.21 11.64
N MET A 139 -3.40 -0.21 10.97
CA MET A 139 -2.99 -1.24 10.00
C MET A 139 -2.55 -2.54 10.69
N PHE A 140 -1.60 -2.47 11.62
CA PHE A 140 -0.96 -3.65 12.21
C PHE A 140 -1.93 -4.61 12.92
N PRO A 141 -2.90 -4.13 13.72
CA PRO A 141 -3.89 -5.02 14.34
C PRO A 141 -4.71 -5.81 13.30
N ARG A 142 -4.93 -5.23 12.12
CA ARG A 142 -5.72 -5.82 11.02
C ARG A 142 -4.94 -6.69 10.06
N LEU A 143 -3.62 -6.84 10.26
CA LEU A 143 -2.86 -7.77 9.44
C LEU A 143 -3.44 -9.19 9.54
N PRO A 144 -3.44 -9.95 8.43
CA PRO A 144 -3.82 -11.35 8.43
C PRO A 144 -3.08 -12.15 9.50
N ARG A 145 -3.77 -13.12 10.09
CA ARG A 145 -3.23 -13.96 11.17
C ARG A 145 -1.89 -14.59 10.79
N TRP A 146 -1.80 -15.15 9.59
CA TRP A 146 -0.59 -15.83 9.09
C TRP A 146 0.65 -14.93 9.06
N MET A 147 0.51 -13.61 8.83
CA MET A 147 1.64 -12.66 8.88
C MET A 147 2.13 -12.38 10.30
N LYS A 148 1.26 -12.58 11.30
CA LYS A 148 1.56 -12.31 12.71
C LYS A 148 2.08 -13.55 13.44
N GLU A 149 1.86 -14.73 12.88
CA GLU A 149 2.30 -16.03 13.41
C GLU A 149 3.83 -16.14 13.40
N SER A 150 4.41 -16.57 14.53
CA SER A 150 5.86 -16.70 14.69
C SER A 150 6.48 -17.68 13.70
N GLY A 151 5.79 -18.78 13.38
CA GLY A 151 6.26 -19.79 12.43
C GLY A 151 6.45 -19.27 11.00
N HIS A 152 5.75 -18.20 10.61
CA HIS A 152 5.91 -17.58 9.30
C HIS A 152 6.86 -16.38 9.29
N ARG A 153 7.40 -15.97 10.45
CA ARG A 153 8.20 -14.74 10.58
C ARG A 153 9.38 -14.69 9.60
N ALA A 154 10.18 -15.76 9.53
CA ALA A 154 11.33 -15.83 8.64
C ALA A 154 10.90 -15.76 7.16
N ALA A 155 9.84 -16.48 6.80
CA ALA A 155 9.30 -16.46 5.45
C ALA A 155 8.74 -15.08 5.05
N VAL A 156 8.03 -14.40 5.96
CA VAL A 156 7.49 -13.05 5.74
C VAL A 156 8.63 -12.04 5.57
N LEU A 157 9.66 -12.07 6.42
CA LEU A 157 10.81 -11.18 6.30
C LEU A 157 11.55 -11.40 4.97
N ALA A 158 11.79 -12.65 4.57
CA ALA A 158 12.36 -12.96 3.25
C ALA A 158 11.45 -12.53 2.10
N GLY A 159 10.12 -12.59 2.28
CA GLY A 159 9.14 -12.06 1.34
C GLY A 159 9.24 -10.54 1.19
N LEU A 160 9.31 -9.81 2.30
CA LEU A 160 9.43 -8.35 2.33
C LEU A 160 10.75 -7.88 1.71
N GLU A 161 11.85 -8.60 1.93
CA GLU A 161 13.13 -8.28 1.28
C GLU A 161 13.04 -8.44 -0.24
N ARG A 162 12.37 -9.49 -0.74
CA ARG A 162 12.10 -9.63 -2.18
C ARG A 162 11.25 -8.49 -2.73
N LEU A 163 10.25 -8.01 -1.98
CA LEU A 163 9.47 -6.84 -2.37
C LEU A 163 10.33 -5.56 -2.39
N ARG A 164 11.25 -5.41 -1.43
CA ARG A 164 12.20 -4.29 -1.39
C ARG A 164 13.06 -4.27 -2.66
N VAL A 165 13.65 -5.41 -3.04
CA VAL A 165 14.41 -5.53 -4.28
C VAL A 165 13.54 -5.23 -5.51
N LEU A 166 12.33 -5.82 -5.58
CA LEU A 166 11.40 -5.65 -6.69
C LEU A 166 10.96 -4.19 -6.89
N SER A 167 10.97 -3.38 -5.85
CA SER A 167 10.64 -1.95 -5.92
C SER A 167 11.65 -1.11 -6.71
N ALA A 168 12.90 -1.55 -6.81
CA ALA A 168 13.90 -0.91 -7.65
C ALA A 168 13.76 -1.29 -9.13
N LEU A 169 13.09 -2.41 -9.41
CA LEU A 169 12.90 -2.96 -10.75
C LEU A 169 11.67 -2.38 -11.45
N SER A 170 11.63 -2.49 -12.78
CA SER A 170 10.54 -1.89 -13.57
C SER A 170 10.25 -2.54 -14.91
N ALA A 171 11.14 -3.40 -15.42
CA ALA A 171 10.94 -4.04 -16.70
C ALA A 171 9.82 -5.09 -16.60
N PRO A 172 9.07 -5.36 -17.69
CA PRO A 172 8.02 -6.38 -17.67
C PRO A 172 8.49 -7.77 -17.22
N ALA A 173 9.75 -8.12 -17.52
CA ALA A 173 10.37 -9.38 -17.12
C ALA A 173 10.65 -9.48 -15.61
N ASP A 174 10.71 -8.36 -14.90
CA ASP A 174 10.94 -8.32 -13.45
C ASP A 174 9.68 -8.63 -12.64
N ARG A 175 8.51 -8.62 -13.29
CA ARG A 175 7.20 -8.79 -12.63
C ARG A 175 7.15 -10.13 -11.91
N SER A 176 6.77 -10.11 -10.63
CA SER A 176 6.53 -11.34 -9.87
C SER A 176 5.41 -12.15 -10.50
N ASP A 177 5.59 -13.48 -10.50
CA ASP A 177 4.58 -14.48 -10.81
C ASP A 177 3.27 -14.33 -10.00
N ALA A 178 3.34 -13.76 -8.79
CA ALA A 178 2.19 -13.47 -7.94
C ALA A 178 1.35 -12.28 -8.46
N ALA A 179 1.92 -11.43 -9.30
CA ALA A 179 1.25 -10.25 -9.83
C ALA A 179 0.46 -10.53 -11.12
N HIS A 180 0.48 -11.75 -11.67
CA HIS A 180 -0.38 -12.13 -12.80
C HIS A 180 -1.87 -12.12 -12.42
N GLU A 181 -2.75 -11.95 -13.42
CA GLU A 181 -4.20 -11.74 -13.25
C GLU A 181 -4.82 -12.70 -12.23
N ARG A 182 -5.06 -12.16 -11.03
CA ARG A 182 -5.83 -12.80 -9.95
C ARG A 182 -6.89 -11.82 -9.51
N SER A 183 -8.14 -12.20 -9.61
CA SER A 183 -9.30 -11.45 -9.13
C SER A 183 -9.46 -11.54 -7.59
N ASP A 184 -8.36 -11.56 -6.84
CA ASP A 184 -8.34 -11.64 -5.37
C ASP A 184 -8.67 -10.26 -4.77
N LEU A 185 -9.93 -9.83 -4.93
CA LEU A 185 -10.38 -8.52 -4.45
C LEU A 185 -10.51 -8.52 -2.91
N PRO A 186 -10.19 -7.40 -2.25
CA PRO A 186 -10.57 -7.19 -0.85
C PRO A 186 -12.06 -7.54 -0.65
N ARG A 187 -12.42 -8.15 0.48
CA ARG A 187 -13.84 -8.24 0.86
C ARG A 187 -14.41 -6.81 0.91
N PRO A 188 -15.54 -6.53 0.22
CA PRO A 188 -16.07 -5.18 0.15
C PRO A 188 -16.46 -4.69 1.54
N TYR A 189 -15.84 -3.61 2.01
CA TYR A 189 -16.25 -2.86 3.20
C TYR A 189 -16.52 -1.40 2.79
N ARG A 190 -17.80 -1.00 2.75
CA ARG A 190 -18.20 0.34 2.32
C ARG A 190 -17.82 1.38 3.38
N ALA A 191 -16.91 2.30 3.04
CA ALA A 191 -16.70 3.53 3.78
C ALA A 191 -17.05 4.72 2.87
N VAL A 192 -18.02 5.52 3.27
CA VAL A 192 -18.44 6.74 2.56
C VAL A 192 -17.70 7.92 3.20
N TYR A 193 -17.11 8.81 2.39
CA TYR A 193 -16.44 10.00 2.88
C TYR A 193 -17.21 11.25 2.44
N GLN A 194 -17.75 11.98 3.40
CA GLN A 194 -18.37 13.28 3.13
C GLN A 194 -17.27 14.34 3.03
N ARG A 195 -17.22 15.04 1.89
CA ARG A 195 -16.37 16.22 1.68
C ARG A 195 -17.23 17.35 1.12
N ASN A 196 -17.09 18.53 1.72
CA ASN A 196 -17.68 19.75 1.20
C ASN A 196 -16.74 20.36 0.14
N GLY A 197 -17.24 20.54 -1.08
CA GLY A 197 -16.56 21.27 -2.18
C GLY A 197 -15.84 20.39 -3.23
N PRO A 198 -15.81 20.81 -4.51
CA PRO A 198 -15.06 20.14 -5.58
C PRO A 198 -13.54 20.31 -5.47
N TYR A 199 -12.77 19.52 -6.23
CA TYR A 199 -11.34 19.76 -6.46
C TYR A 199 -11.19 20.70 -7.67
N GLU A 200 -11.72 21.91 -7.56
CA GLU A 200 -11.48 22.98 -8.52
C GLU A 200 -10.22 23.73 -8.10
N GLY A 201 -9.22 23.72 -8.98
CA GLY A 201 -8.14 24.69 -8.98
C GLY A 201 -8.25 25.38 -10.32
N ASP A 202 -8.42 26.70 -10.29
CA ASP A 202 -8.43 27.54 -11.48
C ASP A 202 -7.14 27.33 -12.28
N VAL A 203 -7.29 27.41 -13.61
CA VAL A 203 -6.24 27.33 -14.63
C VAL A 203 -5.18 28.40 -14.41
#